data_AF-R6QIR2-F1
#
_entry.id   AF-R6QIR2-F1
#
_cell.length_a   1.000
_cell.length_b   1.000
_cell.length_c   1.000
_cell.angle_alpha   90.00
_cell.angle_beta   90.00
_cell.angle_gamma   90.00
#
_symmetry.space_group_name_H-M   'P 1'
#
loop_
_entity.id
_entity.type
_entity.pdbx_description
1 polymer ?
#
loop_
_entity_poly.entity_id
_entity_poly.type
_entity_poly.pdbx_seq_one_letter_code
_entity_poly.pdbx_strand_id
1 'polypeptide(L)'
;MKRILTYGTFDLLHYGHIRLLKRAKAMGDYLIVALSTDEFNAGKGKKAYHTYETRKKMLEAIRYVDLVIPEESWEQKINDVKEYHVDTVVMGGDWAGSDKFDYLKDYCELVFLDRTPGVSTTQIKKDLGLQEAVSGIDQLPGEPEE
;
A
#
# COMPACT_ATOMS: atom_id res chain seq x y z
N MET A 1 -12.57 -13.96 13.90
CA MET A 1 -12.29 -13.36 12.58
C MET A 1 -10.95 -12.67 12.71
N LYS A 2 -9.92 -13.19 12.04
CA LYS A 2 -8.55 -12.66 12.10
C LYS A 2 -8.40 -11.49 11.11
N ARG A 3 -8.01 -10.31 11.58
CA ARG A 3 -7.88 -9.09 10.79
C ARG A 3 -6.42 -8.79 10.47
N ILE A 4 -6.17 -8.54 9.20
CA ILE A 4 -4.86 -8.29 8.63
C ILE A 4 -4.80 -6.83 8.18
N LEU A 5 -3.70 -6.15 8.47
CA LEU A 5 -3.44 -4.80 8.00
C LEU A 5 -2.15 -4.78 7.19
N THR A 6 -2.15 -4.10 6.05
CA THR A 6 -0.94 -3.80 5.29
C THR A 6 -0.91 -2.33 4.90
N TYR A 7 0.29 -1.78 4.72
CA TYR A 7 0.50 -0.39 4.36
C TYR A 7 1.21 -0.29 3.03
N GLY A 8 0.92 0.76 2.25
CA GLY A 8 1.69 1.04 1.05
C GLY A 8 1.15 2.15 0.18
N THR A 9 1.98 2.56 -0.78
CA THR A 9 1.59 3.54 -1.80
C THR A 9 0.71 2.93 -2.89
N PHE A 10 0.93 1.67 -3.27
CA PHE A 10 0.17 0.96 -4.32
C PHE A 10 0.01 1.72 -5.65
N ASP A 11 1.05 2.46 -6.05
CA ASP A 11 1.09 3.21 -7.32
C ASP A 11 1.45 2.31 -8.51
N LEU A 12 0.85 2.58 -9.68
CA LEU A 12 0.87 1.72 -10.87
C LEU A 12 0.61 0.25 -10.48
N LEU A 13 -0.61 -0.03 -10.00
CA LEU A 13 -0.97 -1.33 -9.44
C LEU A 13 -0.60 -2.48 -10.38
N HIS A 14 0.24 -3.40 -9.90
CA HIS A 14 0.84 -4.46 -10.73
C HIS A 14 0.84 -5.80 -10.00
N TYR A 15 1.21 -6.88 -10.70
CA TYR A 15 1.15 -8.24 -10.16
C TYR A 15 1.88 -8.43 -8.82
N GLY A 16 3.01 -7.74 -8.62
CA GLY A 16 3.72 -7.73 -7.33
C GLY A 16 2.85 -7.29 -6.14
N HIS A 17 2.02 -6.25 -6.31
CA HIS A 17 1.06 -5.79 -5.30
C HIS A 17 -0.05 -6.81 -5.11
N ILE A 18 -0.63 -7.34 -6.20
CA ILE A 18 -1.70 -8.35 -6.12
C ILE A 18 -1.23 -9.60 -5.37
N ARG A 19 0.01 -10.04 -5.59
CA ARG A 19 0.61 -11.18 -4.89
C ARG A 19 0.90 -10.88 -3.41
N LEU A 20 1.27 -9.64 -3.07
CA LEU A 20 1.37 -9.22 -1.67
C LEU A 20 0.00 -9.29 -0.98
N LEU A 21 -1.02 -8.65 -1.56
CA LEU A 21 -2.39 -8.60 -1.02
C LEU A 21 -2.99 -10.00 -0.89
N LYS A 22 -2.81 -10.87 -1.89
CA LYS A 22 -3.25 -12.29 -1.82
C LYS A 22 -2.62 -13.03 -0.64
N ARG A 23 -1.31 -12.87 -0.44
CA ARG A 23 -0.59 -13.53 0.65
C ARG A 23 -1.00 -12.98 2.01
N ALA A 24 -1.16 -11.66 2.13
CA ALA A 24 -1.65 -11.01 3.35
C ALA A 24 -3.06 -11.50 3.70
N LYS A 25 -4.00 -11.47 2.74
CA LYS A 25 -5.36 -11.99 2.94
C LYS A 25 -5.37 -13.46 3.36
N ALA A 26 -4.47 -14.29 2.85
CA ALA A 26 -4.40 -15.71 3.24
C ALA A 26 -3.97 -15.94 4.71
N MET A 27 -3.50 -14.91 5.42
CA MET A 27 -3.12 -14.99 6.84
C MET A 27 -4.30 -14.74 7.80
N GLY A 28 -5.47 -14.38 7.29
CA GLY A 28 -6.65 -14.10 8.09
C GLY A 28 -7.94 -14.10 7.28
N ASP A 29 -8.98 -13.49 7.84
CA ASP A 29 -10.33 -13.49 7.29
C ASP A 29 -10.69 -12.14 6.65
N TYR A 30 -10.02 -11.06 7.03
CA TYR A 30 -10.34 -9.68 6.62
C TYR A 30 -9.05 -8.87 6.44
N LEU A 31 -8.83 -8.30 5.25
CA LEU A 31 -7.66 -7.51 4.88
C LEU A 31 -8.03 -6.04 4.74
N ILE A 32 -7.40 -5.24 5.59
CA ILE A 32 -7.41 -3.79 5.56
C ILE A 32 -6.13 -3.33 4.86
N VAL A 33 -6.27 -2.40 3.93
CA VAL A 33 -5.14 -1.75 3.27
C VAL A 33 -5.12 -0.28 3.68
N ALA A 34 -4.10 0.10 4.45
CA ALA A 34 -3.78 1.48 4.74
C ALA A 34 -2.99 2.08 3.57
N LEU A 35 -3.68 2.84 2.73
CA LEU A 35 -3.16 3.44 1.51
C LEU A 35 -2.50 4.79 1.82
N SER A 36 -1.20 4.92 1.56
CA SER A 36 -0.50 6.19 1.75
C SER A 36 -1.13 7.31 0.91
N THR A 37 -1.51 8.42 1.55
CA THR A 37 -1.96 9.63 0.87
C THR A 37 -0.86 10.26 0.02
N ASP A 38 -1.24 11.15 -0.90
CA ASP A 38 -0.27 11.84 -1.75
C ASP A 38 0.65 12.73 -0.90
N GLU A 39 0.10 13.39 0.12
CA GLU A 39 0.81 14.23 1.09
C GLU A 39 1.81 13.41 1.90
N PHE A 40 1.39 12.25 2.42
CA PHE A 40 2.27 11.38 3.19
C PHE A 40 3.40 10.81 2.31
N ASN A 41 3.11 10.47 1.05
CA ASN A 41 4.14 10.08 0.09
C ASN A 41 5.13 11.21 -0.21
N ALA A 42 4.64 12.44 -0.38
CA ALA A 42 5.49 13.61 -0.61
C ALA A 42 6.46 13.85 0.57
N GLY A 43 5.99 13.69 1.82
CA GLY A 43 6.84 13.74 3.02
C GLY A 43 7.94 12.68 3.06
N LYS A 44 7.77 11.56 2.34
CA LYS A 44 8.77 10.49 2.15
C LYS A 44 9.65 10.71 0.91
N GLY A 45 9.53 11.86 0.24
CA GLY A 45 10.24 12.16 -1.02
C GLY A 45 9.74 11.33 -2.21
N LYS A 46 8.52 10.80 -2.15
CA LYS A 46 7.93 9.96 -3.21
C LYS A 46 6.77 10.70 -3.88
N LYS A 47 6.62 10.50 -5.19
CA LYS A 47 5.48 10.99 -5.98
C LYS A 47 4.78 9.82 -6.66
N ALA A 48 3.48 9.69 -6.43
CA ALA A 48 2.65 8.67 -7.06
C ALA A 48 2.17 9.16 -8.44
N TYR A 49 2.09 8.23 -9.40
CA TYR A 49 1.61 8.49 -10.76
C TYR A 49 0.09 8.67 -10.79
N HIS A 50 -0.61 7.86 -10.00
CA HIS A 50 -2.04 8.00 -9.77
C HIS A 50 -2.31 8.71 -8.44
N THR A 51 -3.37 9.52 -8.40
CA THR A 51 -3.85 10.16 -7.16
C THR A 51 -4.22 9.12 -6.13
N TYR A 52 -4.27 9.54 -4.86
CA TYR A 52 -4.82 8.72 -3.78
C TYR A 52 -6.20 8.14 -4.14
N GLU A 53 -7.12 8.94 -4.68
CA GLU A 53 -8.48 8.50 -5.03
C GLU A 53 -8.48 7.43 -6.11
N THR A 54 -7.66 7.58 -7.16
CA THR A 54 -7.55 6.57 -8.22
C THR A 54 -6.93 5.28 -7.69
N ARG A 55 -5.86 5.38 -6.89
CA ARG A 55 -5.22 4.20 -6.25
C ARG A 55 -6.19 3.49 -5.30
N LYS A 56 -7.00 4.24 -4.55
CA LYS A 56 -8.04 3.71 -3.65
C LYS A 56 -9.07 2.91 -4.42
N LYS A 57 -9.66 3.48 -5.48
CA LYS A 57 -10.62 2.78 -6.36
C LYS A 57 -10.05 1.49 -6.95
N MET A 58 -8.78 1.53 -7.40
CA MET A 58 -8.11 0.33 -7.90
C MET A 58 -7.97 -0.75 -6.83
N LEU A 59 -7.62 -0.39 -5.59
CA LEU A 59 -7.50 -1.33 -4.47
C LEU A 59 -8.84 -1.91 -4.03
N GLU A 60 -9.89 -1.09 -3.95
CA GLU A 60 -11.25 -1.53 -3.61
C GLU A 60 -11.81 -2.54 -4.63
N ALA A 61 -11.34 -2.49 -5.88
CA ALA A 61 -11.68 -3.48 -6.91
C ALA A 61 -10.91 -4.81 -6.77
N ILE A 62 -9.86 -4.87 -5.94
CA ILE A 62 -9.09 -6.11 -5.76
C ILE A 62 -9.82 -7.06 -4.82
N ARG A 63 -10.17 -8.23 -5.34
CA ARG A 63 -10.91 -9.31 -4.64
C ARG A 63 -10.38 -9.75 -3.26
N TYR A 64 -9.16 -9.36 -2.89
CA TYR A 64 -8.51 -9.73 -1.64
C TYR A 64 -8.65 -8.65 -0.57
N VAL A 65 -9.00 -7.42 -0.95
CA VAL A 65 -9.08 -6.25 -0.10
C VAL A 65 -10.52 -6.09 0.37
N ASP A 66 -10.73 -5.98 1.67
CA ASP A 66 -12.07 -5.80 2.25
C ASP A 66 -12.33 -4.36 2.70
N LEU A 67 -11.27 -3.62 3.06
CA LEU A 67 -11.34 -2.21 3.45
C LEU A 67 -10.08 -1.46 3.03
N VAL A 68 -10.26 -0.25 2.51
CA VAL A 68 -9.15 0.69 2.26
C VAL A 68 -9.31 1.90 3.19
N ILE A 69 -8.26 2.23 3.93
CA ILE A 69 -8.20 3.39 4.84
C ILE A 69 -7.03 4.31 4.44
N PRO A 70 -7.09 5.62 4.72
CA PRO A 70 -5.97 6.51 4.47
C PRO A 70 -4.82 6.29 5.46
N GLU A 71 -3.59 6.31 4.96
CA GLU A 71 -2.36 6.44 5.75
C GLU A 71 -1.75 7.82 5.54
N GLU A 72 -1.85 8.66 6.56
CA GLU A 72 -1.48 10.08 6.57
C GLU A 72 -0.19 10.34 7.35
N SER A 73 0.19 9.45 8.28
CA SER A 73 1.32 9.68 9.19
C SER A 73 2.03 8.40 9.66
N TRP A 74 3.16 8.55 10.35
CA TRP A 74 3.85 7.43 10.99
C TRP A 74 3.21 7.06 12.33
N GLU A 75 2.68 8.06 13.03
CA GLU A 75 2.18 7.98 14.39
C GLU A 75 0.82 7.26 14.47
N GLN A 76 0.04 7.24 13.39
CA GLN A 76 -1.28 6.61 13.38
C GLN A 76 -1.28 5.08 13.51
N LYS A 77 -0.15 4.40 13.25
CA LYS A 77 -0.13 2.95 13.04
C LYS A 77 -0.59 2.15 14.27
N ILE A 78 -0.28 2.63 15.48
CA ILE A 78 -0.78 2.02 16.73
C ILE A 78 -2.29 2.21 16.84
N ASN A 79 -2.80 3.38 16.48
CA ASN A 79 -4.23 3.67 16.52
C ASN A 79 -4.97 2.81 15.49
N ASP A 80 -4.44 2.66 14.28
CA ASP A 80 -5.00 1.78 13.25
C ASP A 80 -5.09 0.33 13.76
N VAL A 81 -4.03 -0.19 14.39
CA VAL A 81 -4.05 -1.55 14.96
C VAL A 81 -5.14 -1.70 16.03
N LYS A 82 -5.30 -0.70 16.91
CA LYS A 82 -6.29 -0.74 18.00
C LYS A 82 -7.72 -0.56 17.49
N GLU A 83 -7.96 0.47 16.70
CA GLU A 83 -9.28 0.86 16.19
C GLU A 83 -9.88 -0.24 15.33
N TYR A 84 -9.08 -0.81 14.43
CA TYR A 84 -9.55 -1.87 13.54
C TYR A 84 -9.40 -3.28 14.14
N HIS A 85 -8.92 -3.39 15.39
CA HIS A 85 -8.65 -4.67 16.08
C HIS A 85 -7.81 -5.62 15.21
N VAL A 86 -6.68 -5.14 14.74
CA VAL A 86 -5.77 -5.87 13.84
C VAL A 86 -4.99 -6.92 14.64
N ASP A 87 -5.03 -8.17 14.17
CA ASP A 87 -4.25 -9.26 14.75
C ASP A 87 -2.84 -9.34 14.17
N THR A 88 -2.70 -9.04 12.86
CA THR A 88 -1.42 -9.14 12.15
C THR A 88 -1.22 -7.95 11.20
N VAL A 89 -0.07 -7.29 11.32
CA VAL A 89 0.44 -6.36 10.31
C VAL A 89 1.38 -7.08 9.36
N VAL A 90 1.14 -6.94 8.06
CA VAL A 90 1.93 -7.55 7.00
C VAL A 90 2.60 -6.47 6.17
N MET A 91 3.92 -6.51 6.06
CA MET A 91 4.73 -5.57 5.29
C MET A 91 5.59 -6.26 4.23
N GLY A 92 6.03 -5.50 3.23
CA GLY A 92 7.05 -5.98 2.29
C GLY A 92 8.41 -6.15 3.00
N GLY A 93 9.21 -7.12 2.54
CA GLY A 93 10.51 -7.48 3.12
C GLY A 93 11.51 -6.33 3.22
N ASP A 94 11.35 -5.28 2.42
CA ASP A 94 12.20 -4.07 2.48
C ASP A 94 12.10 -3.32 3.83
N TRP A 95 11.03 -3.57 4.60
CA TRP A 95 10.82 -2.98 5.92
C TRP A 95 11.36 -3.84 7.06
N ALA A 96 11.85 -5.05 6.78
CA ALA A 96 12.37 -5.93 7.82
C ALA A 96 13.61 -5.30 8.49
N GLY A 97 13.58 -5.21 9.82
CA GLY A 97 14.65 -4.57 10.61
C GLY A 97 14.59 -3.04 10.63
N SER A 98 13.52 -2.43 10.10
CA SER A 98 13.27 -1.00 10.24
C SER A 98 12.55 -0.68 11.55
N ASP A 99 13.03 0.37 12.23
CA ASP A 99 12.38 0.98 13.40
C ASP A 99 10.97 1.53 13.11
N LYS A 100 10.60 1.68 11.83
CA LYS A 100 9.30 2.24 11.40
C LYS A 100 8.10 1.35 11.69
N PHE A 101 8.31 0.04 11.88
CA PHE A 101 7.24 -0.91 12.18
C PHE A 101 7.54 -1.80 13.38
N ASP A 102 8.80 -1.92 13.81
CA ASP A 102 9.19 -2.84 14.88
C ASP A 102 8.44 -2.60 16.21
N TYR A 103 8.09 -1.35 16.52
CA TYR A 103 7.30 -1.02 17.72
C TYR A 103 5.87 -1.59 17.71
N LEU A 104 5.37 -2.05 16.56
CA LEU A 104 4.04 -2.68 16.47
C LEU A 104 4.02 -4.11 17.03
N LYS A 105 5.19 -4.74 17.23
CA LYS A 105 5.31 -6.09 17.82
C LYS A 105 4.72 -6.18 19.23
N ASP A 106 4.66 -5.06 19.95
CA ASP A 106 4.04 -4.98 21.28
C ASP A 106 2.50 -4.97 21.22
N TYR A 107 1.92 -4.78 20.03
CA TYR A 107 0.48 -4.60 19.83
C TYR A 107 -0.15 -5.68 18.93
N CYS A 108 0.61 -6.29 18.03
CA CYS A 108 0.12 -7.28 17.07
C CYS A 108 1.26 -8.17 16.52
N GLU A 109 0.90 -9.23 15.80
CA GLU A 109 1.87 -10.03 15.03
C GLU A 109 2.41 -9.19 13.85
N LEU A 110 3.74 -9.12 13.68
CA LEU A 110 4.36 -8.40 12.57
C LEU A 110 5.05 -9.38 11.62
N VAL A 111 4.60 -9.41 10.36
CA VAL A 111 5.11 -10.32 9.33
C VAL A 111 5.67 -9.55 8.15
N PHE A 112 6.83 -9.98 7.66
CA PHE A 112 7.45 -9.45 6.44
C PHE A 112 7.41 -10.48 5.31
N LEU A 113 6.98 -10.06 4.13
CA LEU A 113 6.88 -10.91 2.94
C LEU A 113 7.86 -10.46 1.86
N ASP A 114 8.61 -11.42 1.30
CA ASP A 114 9.52 -11.14 0.20
C ASP A 114 8.80 -10.50 -0.98
N ARG A 115 9.52 -9.58 -1.63
CA ARG A 115 9.08 -8.97 -2.88
C ARG A 115 8.86 -10.04 -3.94
N THR A 116 7.99 -9.74 -4.89
CA THR A 116 7.87 -10.55 -6.10
C THR A 116 8.98 -10.13 -7.06
N PRO A 117 9.92 -11.03 -7.44
CA PRO A 117 11.02 -10.69 -8.34
C PRO A 117 10.53 -10.22 -9.72
N GLY A 118 11.30 -9.34 -10.36
CA GLY A 118 11.05 -8.90 -11.74
C GLY A 118 9.95 -7.86 -11.92
N VAL A 119 9.33 -7.32 -10.85
CA VAL A 119 8.32 -6.27 -10.95
C VAL A 119 8.42 -5.24 -9.84
N SER A 120 8.36 -3.96 -10.22
CA SER A 120 8.22 -2.83 -9.30
C SER A 120 7.70 -1.59 -10.03
N THR A 121 7.05 -0.68 -9.31
CA THR A 121 6.65 0.63 -9.84
C THR A 121 7.82 1.37 -10.48
N THR A 122 9.01 1.35 -9.87
CA THR A 122 10.22 1.99 -10.42
C THR A 122 10.64 1.40 -11.76
N GLN A 123 10.63 0.07 -11.86
CA GLN A 123 10.97 -0.64 -13.10
C GLN A 123 9.96 -0.31 -14.21
N ILE A 124 8.65 -0.33 -13.89
CA ILE A 124 7.59 0.01 -14.85
C ILE A 124 7.72 1.46 -15.34
N LYS A 125 7.94 2.42 -14.44
CA LYS A 125 8.15 3.83 -14.81
C LYS A 125 9.32 3.98 -15.78
N LYS A 126 10.42 3.27 -15.53
CA LYS A 126 11.60 3.26 -16.41
C LYS A 126 11.33 2.63 -17.76
N ASP A 127 10.72 1.44 -17.79
CA ASP A 127 10.51 0.66 -19.03
C ASP A 127 9.51 1.32 -19.98
N LEU A 128 8.51 2.01 -19.43
CA LEU A 128 7.50 2.73 -20.22
C LEU A 128 7.90 4.19 -20.52
N GLY A 129 9.07 4.65 -20.05
CA GLY A 129 9.51 6.03 -20.25
C GLY A 129 8.53 7.07 -19.67
N LEU A 130 7.90 6.75 -18.53
CA LEU A 130 6.93 7.65 -17.90
C LEU A 130 7.63 8.91 -17.40
N GLN A 131 6.96 10.05 -17.55
CA GLN A 131 7.43 11.32 -17.02
C GLN A 131 7.49 11.30 -15.49
N GLU A 132 8.23 12.24 -14.92
CA GLU A 132 8.22 12.43 -13.47
C GLU A 132 6.81 12.72 -12.99
N ALA A 133 6.32 11.88 -12.08
CA ALA A 133 5.01 12.03 -11.49
C ALA A 133 4.90 13.36 -10.74
N VAL A 134 3.69 13.94 -10.73
CA VAL A 134 3.38 15.15 -9.95
C VAL A 134 2.39 14.76 -8.87
N SER A 135 2.75 15.02 -7.61
CA SER A 135 1.93 14.64 -6.46
C SER A 135 0.55 15.30 -6.52
N GLY A 136 -0.50 14.53 -6.25
CA GLY A 136 -1.89 15.02 -6.23
C GLY A 136 -2.50 15.25 -7.62
N ILE A 137 -1.78 14.99 -8.69
CA ILE A 137 -2.30 15.00 -10.07
C ILE A 137 -2.42 13.55 -10.52
N ASP A 138 -3.47 13.22 -11.28
CA ASP A 138 -3.56 11.90 -11.93
C ASP A 138 -2.92 11.99 -13.31
N GLN A 139 -1.87 11.22 -13.55
CA GLN A 139 -1.19 11.21 -14.86
C GLN A 139 -1.85 10.26 -15.88
N LEU A 140 -3.13 9.93 -15.69
CA LEU A 140 -3.90 9.24 -16.72
C LEU A 140 -3.96 10.10 -18.00
N PRO A 141 -3.81 9.49 -19.20
CA PRO A 141 -4.19 10.19 -20.42
C PRO A 141 -5.63 10.65 -20.29
N GLY A 142 -5.92 11.89 -20.69
CA GLY A 142 -7.29 12.41 -20.67
C GLY A 142 -8.23 11.45 -21.40
N GLU A 143 -9.46 11.33 -20.91
CA GLU A 143 -10.50 10.61 -21.65
C GLU A 143 -10.54 11.20 -23.07
N PRO A 144 -10.49 10.38 -24.13
CA PRO A 144 -10.73 10.89 -25.46
C PRO A 144 -12.08 11.61 -25.43
N GLU A 145 -12.13 12.84 -25.92
CA GLU A 145 -13.39 13.55 -26.12
C GLU A 145 -14.30 12.64 -26.97
N GLU A 146 -15.40 12.17 -26.38
CA GLU A 146 -16.45 11.40 -27.10
C GLU A 146 -17.17 12.26 -28.13
#